data_AF-A0ABD4W8U6-F1
#
_entry.id   AF-A0ABD4W8U6-F1
#
_cell.length_a   1.000
_cell.length_b   1.000
_cell.length_c   1.000
_cell.angle_alpha   90.00
_cell.angle_beta   90.00
_cell.angle_gamma   90.00
#
_symmetry.space_group_name_H-M   'P 1'
#
loop_
_entity.id
_entity.type
_entity.pdbx_description
1 polymer ?
#
loop_
_entity_poly.entity_id
_entity_poly.type
_entity_poly.pdbx_seq_one_letter_code
_entity_poly.pdbx_strand_id
1 'polypeptide(L)'
;MSAAHSRHKARRATHADRIGADRANGFRRLLGIQEKRRPRTHRETHRDARNLAHRAQRTRREPPPYQPKPRPKPLVDPPSPPIPLTPLVACSPDTPQDVLWHIAEYAPQLRKWLVANPSATPAMLDYLAQVGGPDVARALQILLESLESCGSQACS
;
A
#
# COMPACT_ATOMS: atom_id res chain seq x y z
N MET A 1 20.76 41.42 -44.32
CA MET A 1 19.53 42.17 -44.69
C MET A 1 18.87 41.44 -45.85
N SER A 2 17.53 41.40 -45.86
CA SER A 2 16.62 40.88 -46.88
C SER A 2 16.48 39.37 -47.05
N ALA A 3 15.30 38.79 -47.26
CA ALA A 3 13.92 39.15 -46.95
C ALA A 3 13.12 37.86 -47.22
N ALA A 4 12.28 37.45 -46.27
CA ALA A 4 11.23 36.47 -46.51
C ALA A 4 10.23 37.03 -47.55
N HIS A 5 9.62 36.17 -48.36
CA HIS A 5 8.24 36.23 -48.87
C HIS A 5 8.02 35.13 -49.92
N SER A 6 7.18 34.14 -49.64
CA SER A 6 6.41 33.47 -50.69
C SER A 6 5.02 33.17 -50.17
N ARG A 7 4.03 33.79 -50.82
CA ARG A 7 2.61 33.78 -50.50
C ARG A 7 1.87 32.85 -51.46
N HIS A 8 0.67 32.46 -51.02
CA HIS A 8 -0.50 32.06 -51.83
C HIS A 8 -0.50 30.63 -52.40
N LYS A 9 -1.58 29.85 -52.36
CA LYS A 9 -3.01 30.20 -52.43
C LYS A 9 -3.86 29.07 -51.80
N ALA A 10 -4.76 29.42 -50.89
CA ALA A 10 -5.89 28.57 -50.51
C ALA A 10 -6.98 28.64 -51.60
N ARG A 11 -7.57 27.50 -51.97
CA ARG A 11 -8.77 27.44 -52.80
C ARG A 11 -9.90 26.79 -51.98
N ARG A 12 -10.88 27.61 -51.58
CA ARG A 12 -12.22 27.17 -51.21
C ARG A 12 -13.00 26.86 -52.49
N ALA A 13 -13.73 25.75 -52.52
CA ALA A 13 -14.87 25.53 -53.40
C ALA A 13 -16.01 24.89 -52.59
N THR A 14 -17.18 25.48 -52.76
CA THR A 14 -18.48 25.35 -52.06
C THR A 14 -19.30 24.15 -52.56
N HIS A 15 -20.00 23.43 -51.68
CA HIS A 15 -21.47 23.45 -51.45
C HIS A 15 -22.37 23.21 -52.68
N ALA A 16 -22.54 21.93 -53.02
CA ALA A 16 -23.72 21.29 -53.63
C ALA A 16 -23.33 19.79 -53.67
N ASP A 17 -23.90 18.88 -52.90
CA ASP A 17 -25.20 18.30 -53.17
C ASP A 17 -25.54 17.40 -51.95
N ARG A 18 -26.49 17.83 -51.12
CA ARG A 18 -27.23 16.93 -50.23
C ARG A 18 -28.58 16.74 -50.91
N ILE A 19 -28.99 15.51 -51.19
CA ILE A 19 -30.36 14.97 -51.10
C ILE A 19 -30.36 13.55 -51.70
N GLY A 20 -30.95 12.58 -50.98
CA GLY A 20 -31.35 11.30 -51.56
C GLY A 20 -31.04 10.04 -50.75
N ALA A 21 -31.47 9.99 -49.49
CA ALA A 21 -31.75 8.70 -48.83
C ALA A 21 -33.10 8.16 -49.35
N ASP A 22 -33.29 6.85 -49.25
CA ASP A 22 -34.55 6.09 -49.41
C ASP A 22 -35.05 5.78 -50.83
N ARG A 23 -34.64 4.62 -51.38
CA ARG A 23 -35.58 3.68 -52.04
C ARG A 23 -34.95 2.31 -52.31
N ALA A 24 -35.73 1.27 -52.04
CA ALA A 24 -35.57 -0.13 -52.47
C ALA A 24 -34.71 -1.06 -51.59
N ASN A 25 -35.06 -1.17 -50.31
CA ASN A 25 -34.88 -2.42 -49.57
C ASN A 25 -36.26 -3.00 -49.24
N GLY A 26 -36.90 -3.59 -50.26
CA GLY A 26 -38.17 -4.30 -50.18
C GLY A 26 -38.12 -5.42 -51.21
N PHE A 27 -38.73 -6.57 -50.89
CA PHE A 27 -38.79 -7.79 -51.71
C PHE A 27 -37.65 -8.81 -51.54
N ARG A 28 -37.28 -9.13 -50.29
CA ARG A 28 -36.53 -10.36 -49.98
C ARG A 28 -37.38 -11.61 -49.70
N ARG A 29 -38.62 -11.70 -50.20
CA ARG A 29 -39.44 -12.92 -49.96
C ARG A 29 -40.66 -12.96 -50.85
N LEU A 30 -40.64 -13.79 -51.90
CA LEU A 30 -41.82 -14.40 -52.55
C LEU A 30 -41.34 -15.16 -53.80
N LEU A 31 -40.82 -16.37 -53.57
CA LEU A 31 -40.70 -17.52 -54.48
C LEU A 31 -39.55 -18.38 -53.95
N GLY A 32 -39.90 -19.45 -53.23
CA GLY A 32 -38.94 -20.41 -52.70
C GLY A 32 -38.20 -21.12 -53.84
N ILE A 33 -37.01 -20.64 -54.16
CA ILE A 33 -36.07 -21.32 -55.06
C ILE A 33 -34.78 -21.54 -54.27
N GLN A 34 -34.69 -22.75 -53.73
CA GLN A 34 -33.45 -23.35 -53.25
C GLN A 34 -32.52 -23.54 -54.46
N GLU A 35 -31.58 -22.62 -54.68
CA GLU A 35 -30.55 -22.83 -55.69
C GLU A 35 -29.43 -23.73 -55.13
N LYS A 36 -29.69 -25.02 -55.27
CA LYS A 36 -28.78 -26.15 -55.05
C LYS A 36 -27.64 -26.10 -56.08
N ARG A 37 -26.65 -25.22 -55.88
CA ARG A 37 -25.41 -25.23 -56.69
C ARG A 37 -24.46 -26.31 -56.18
N ARG A 38 -24.33 -27.37 -57.00
CA ARG A 38 -23.35 -28.46 -56.84
C ARG A 38 -21.90 -27.92 -56.82
N PRO A 39 -20.97 -28.61 -56.14
CA PRO A 39 -19.61 -28.12 -55.93
C PRO A 39 -18.77 -28.30 -57.19
N ARG A 40 -18.09 -27.23 -57.63
CA ARG A 40 -17.01 -27.30 -58.61
C ARG A 40 -15.71 -26.79 -57.99
N THR A 41 -14.94 -27.76 -57.51
CA THR A 41 -13.48 -27.91 -57.65
C THR A 41 -12.63 -26.63 -57.68
N HIS A 42 -12.02 -26.35 -56.53
CA HIS A 42 -10.56 -26.54 -56.35
C HIS A 42 -9.64 -25.85 -57.38
N ARG A 43 -9.33 -24.57 -57.18
CA ARG A 43 -7.95 -24.05 -57.32
C ARG A 43 -7.71 -22.61 -56.83
N GLU A 44 -8.39 -22.13 -55.79
CA GLU A 44 -8.27 -20.70 -55.43
C GLU A 44 -8.22 -20.45 -53.92
N THR A 45 -7.67 -21.39 -53.16
CA THR A 45 -7.57 -21.25 -51.69
C THR A 45 -6.16 -21.43 -51.14
N HIS A 46 -5.17 -21.77 -51.97
CA HIS A 46 -3.82 -22.03 -51.47
C HIS A 46 -2.94 -20.77 -51.31
N ARG A 47 -3.16 -19.73 -52.13
CA ARG A 47 -2.38 -18.49 -52.04
C ARG A 47 -2.84 -17.60 -50.88
N ASP A 48 -4.14 -17.46 -50.68
CA ASP A 48 -4.69 -16.65 -49.58
C ASP A 48 -4.48 -17.29 -48.21
N ALA A 49 -4.55 -18.62 -48.11
CA ALA A 49 -4.23 -19.32 -46.87
C ALA A 49 -2.75 -19.15 -46.45
N ARG A 50 -1.81 -19.15 -47.40
CA ARG A 50 -0.39 -18.87 -47.12
C ARG A 50 -0.18 -17.45 -46.61
N ASN A 51 -0.79 -16.46 -47.25
CA ASN A 51 -0.66 -15.07 -46.84
C ASN A 51 -1.31 -14.80 -45.46
N LEU A 52 -2.43 -15.45 -45.15
CA LEU A 52 -3.08 -15.34 -43.84
C LEU A 52 -2.24 -16.01 -42.72
N ALA A 53 -1.64 -17.16 -43.00
CA ALA A 53 -0.76 -17.85 -42.06
C ALA A 53 0.52 -17.04 -41.74
N HIS A 54 1.14 -16.41 -42.75
CA HIS A 54 2.31 -15.55 -42.52
C HIS A 54 1.95 -14.26 -41.76
N ARG A 55 0.74 -13.72 -41.94
CA ARG A 55 0.25 -12.55 -41.18
C ARG A 55 -0.04 -12.89 -39.72
N ALA A 56 -0.60 -14.07 -39.45
CA ALA A 56 -0.87 -14.54 -38.08
C ALA A 56 0.41 -14.87 -37.29
N GLN A 57 1.47 -15.31 -37.97
CA GLN A 57 2.77 -15.63 -37.33
C GLN A 57 3.57 -14.37 -36.95
N ARG A 58 3.35 -13.23 -37.63
CA ARG A 58 4.06 -11.97 -37.30
C ARG A 58 3.55 -11.29 -36.02
N THR A 59 2.35 -11.62 -35.56
CA THR A 59 1.74 -11.00 -34.36
C THR A 59 1.92 -11.82 -33.09
N ARG A 60 2.37 -13.08 -33.18
CA ARG A 60 2.69 -13.91 -32.01
C ARG A 60 4.15 -13.72 -31.60
N ARG A 61 4.52 -12.49 -31.23
CA ARG A 61 5.73 -12.26 -30.45
C ARG A 61 5.40 -12.60 -29.00
N GLU A 62 5.93 -13.70 -28.50
CA GLU A 62 5.91 -14.01 -27.07
C GLU A 62 6.49 -12.79 -26.32
N PRO A 63 5.84 -12.30 -25.26
CA PRO A 63 6.42 -11.24 -24.45
C PRO A 63 7.77 -11.73 -23.90
N PRO A 64 8.79 -10.86 -23.84
CA PRO A 64 10.08 -11.24 -23.27
C PRO A 64 9.88 -11.76 -21.83
N PRO A 65 10.67 -12.75 -21.38
CA PRO A 65 10.58 -13.27 -20.02
C PRO A 65 10.71 -12.11 -19.02
N TYR A 66 9.83 -12.07 -18.04
CA TYR A 66 9.88 -11.05 -16.99
C TYR A 66 11.22 -11.14 -16.24
N GLN A 67 12.07 -10.14 -16.42
CA GLN A 67 13.26 -9.94 -15.59
C GLN A 67 12.90 -8.93 -14.49
N PRO A 68 12.79 -9.34 -13.22
CA PRO A 68 12.57 -8.40 -12.13
C PRO A 68 13.79 -7.48 -12.04
N LYS A 69 13.59 -6.19 -12.33
CA LYS A 69 14.61 -5.18 -12.06
C LYS A 69 14.86 -5.16 -10.54
N PRO A 70 16.13 -5.18 -10.08
CA PRO A 70 16.42 -5.08 -8.66
C PRO A 70 15.84 -3.75 -8.15
N ARG A 71 14.91 -3.84 -7.20
CA ARG A 71 14.35 -2.63 -6.58
C ARG A 71 15.49 -1.95 -5.81
N PRO A 72 15.64 -0.62 -5.91
CA PRO A 72 16.57 0.08 -5.04
C PRO A 72 16.20 -0.24 -3.59
N LYS A 73 17.20 -0.64 -2.79
CA LYS A 73 17.03 -0.85 -1.35
C LYS A 73 16.51 0.46 -0.76
N PRO A 74 15.48 0.45 0.10
CA PRO A 74 15.04 1.66 0.79
C PRO A 74 16.26 2.34 1.43
N LEU A 75 16.49 3.61 1.12
CA LEU A 75 17.66 4.38 1.59
C LEU A 75 17.52 4.79 3.07
N VAL A 76 16.44 4.38 3.72
CA VAL A 76 16.11 4.68 5.10
C VAL A 76 15.68 3.37 5.73
N ASP A 77 16.47 2.88 6.68
CA ASP A 77 16.03 1.80 7.54
C ASP A 77 14.71 2.23 8.22
N PRO A 78 13.71 1.34 8.31
CA PRO A 78 12.49 1.68 9.04
C PRO A 78 12.86 2.09 10.47
N PRO A 79 12.14 3.07 11.07
CA PRO A 79 12.42 3.47 12.44
C PRO A 79 12.40 2.23 13.32
N SER A 80 13.39 2.12 14.21
CA SER A 80 13.50 0.98 15.12
C SER A 80 12.14 0.70 15.77
N PRO A 81 11.76 -0.58 15.92
CA PRO A 81 10.48 -0.95 16.50
C PRO A 81 10.32 -0.27 17.87
N PRO A 82 9.09 0.09 18.26
CA PRO A 82 8.84 0.76 19.53
C PRO A 82 9.46 -0.05 20.67
N ILE A 83 10.24 0.62 21.51
CA ILE A 83 10.96 0.01 22.62
C ILE A 83 9.92 -0.73 23.48
N PRO A 84 10.03 -2.07 23.63
CA PRO A 84 9.07 -2.79 24.45
C PRO A 84 9.19 -2.28 25.90
N LEU A 85 8.06 -1.89 26.48
CA LEU A 85 8.00 -1.55 27.90
C LEU A 85 8.29 -2.84 28.69
N THR A 86 9.44 -2.87 29.37
CA THR A 86 9.90 -4.04 30.13
C THR A 86 10.09 -3.69 31.60
N PRO A 87 10.08 -4.69 32.51
CA PRO A 87 10.41 -4.47 33.92
C PRO A 87 11.77 -3.80 34.14
N LEU A 88 12.75 -4.12 33.30
CA LEU A 88 14.09 -3.52 33.38
C LEU A 88 14.06 -2.01 33.12
N VAL A 89 13.30 -1.58 32.10
CA VAL A 89 13.07 -0.16 31.83
C VAL A 89 12.32 0.49 33.00
N ALA A 90 11.30 -0.19 33.54
CA ALA A 90 10.52 0.34 34.66
C ALA A 90 11.35 0.53 35.94
N CYS A 91 12.39 -0.28 36.21
CA CYS A 91 13.26 -0.13 37.38
C CYS A 91 14.53 0.70 37.13
N SER A 92 14.84 1.06 35.87
CA SER A 92 16.11 1.70 35.56
C SER A 92 16.15 3.17 36.03
N PRO A 93 17.23 3.61 36.72
CA PRO A 93 17.39 4.99 37.18
C PRO A 93 17.50 5.99 36.01
N ASP A 94 17.99 5.54 34.86
CA ASP A 94 18.23 6.38 33.68
C ASP A 94 16.96 6.61 32.85
N THR A 95 15.83 6.03 33.26
CA THR A 95 14.58 6.15 32.52
C THR A 95 13.98 7.53 32.75
N PRO A 96 13.69 8.29 31.68
CA PRO A 96 13.15 9.64 31.80
C PRO A 96 11.73 9.62 32.40
N GLN A 97 11.39 10.69 33.12
CA GLN A 97 10.11 10.81 33.83
C GLN A 97 8.88 10.60 32.93
N ASP A 98 8.90 11.15 31.71
CA ASP A 98 7.78 11.01 30.76
C ASP A 98 7.50 9.53 30.43
N VAL A 99 8.55 8.71 30.32
CA VAL A 99 8.41 7.28 30.05
C VAL A 99 7.89 6.54 31.28
N LEU A 100 8.30 6.94 32.49
CA LEU A 100 7.80 6.35 33.72
C LEU A 100 6.29 6.61 33.91
N TRP A 101 5.83 7.84 33.67
CA TRP A 101 4.41 8.18 33.67
C TRP A 101 3.64 7.42 32.59
N HIS A 102 4.21 7.28 31.40
CA HIS A 102 3.61 6.47 30.34
C HIS A 102 3.45 5.00 30.77
N ILE A 103 4.45 4.41 31.45
CA ILE A 103 4.34 3.05 32.00
C ILE A 103 3.25 3.00 33.07
N ALA A 104 3.18 4.01 33.96
CA ALA A 104 2.18 4.06 35.02
C ALA A 104 0.75 4.08 34.47
N GLU A 105 0.50 4.82 33.38
CA GLU A 105 -0.82 4.93 32.77
C GLU A 105 -1.18 3.67 31.96
N TYR A 106 -0.30 3.22 31.06
CA TYR A 106 -0.65 2.28 30.00
C TYR A 106 -0.23 0.82 30.27
N ALA A 107 0.63 0.56 31.27
CA ALA A 107 1.16 -0.77 31.56
C ALA A 107 0.91 -1.19 33.03
N PRO A 108 -0.33 -1.56 33.41
CA PRO A 108 -0.66 -1.91 34.79
C PRO A 108 0.21 -3.05 35.36
N GLN A 109 0.58 -4.02 34.53
CA GLN A 109 1.46 -5.14 34.90
C GLN A 109 2.89 -4.70 35.29
N LEU A 110 3.30 -3.51 34.87
CA LEU A 110 4.64 -2.98 35.15
C LEU A 110 4.69 -2.04 36.35
N ARG A 111 3.55 -1.57 36.86
CA ARG A 111 3.47 -0.59 37.95
C ARG A 111 4.22 -1.00 39.22
N LYS A 112 4.20 -2.30 39.56
CA LYS A 112 4.94 -2.80 40.73
C LYS A 112 6.45 -2.59 40.64
N TRP A 113 6.99 -2.56 39.43
CA TRP A 113 8.41 -2.34 39.18
C TRP A 113 8.78 -0.86 39.29
N LEU A 114 7.85 0.05 39.00
CA LEU A 114 8.03 1.50 39.18
C LEU A 114 8.23 1.87 40.66
N VAL A 115 7.59 1.13 41.57
CA VAL A 115 7.76 1.34 43.03
C VAL A 115 9.22 1.15 43.46
N ALA A 116 9.95 0.25 42.80
CA ALA A 116 11.36 0.00 43.07
C ALA A 116 12.30 0.93 42.28
N ASN A 117 11.77 1.83 41.44
CA ASN A 117 12.60 2.73 40.65
C ASN A 117 13.09 3.91 41.53
N PRO A 118 14.42 4.09 41.69
CA PRO A 118 14.96 5.19 42.51
C PRO A 118 14.67 6.58 41.94
N SER A 119 14.42 6.68 40.63
CA SER A 119 14.06 7.92 39.94
C SER A 119 12.55 8.20 39.95
N ALA A 120 11.73 7.32 40.55
CA ALA A 120 10.30 7.55 40.71
C ALA A 120 10.04 8.76 41.63
N THR A 121 9.17 9.67 41.19
CA THR A 121 8.80 10.83 42.00
C THR A 121 7.77 10.44 43.07
N PRO A 122 7.72 11.12 44.22
CA PRO A 122 6.71 10.87 45.26
C PRO A 122 5.27 10.96 44.72
N ALA A 123 4.98 11.97 43.89
CA ALA A 123 3.68 12.14 43.26
C ALA A 123 3.28 10.93 42.38
N MET A 124 4.27 10.27 41.74
CA MET A 124 4.01 9.05 40.98
C MET A 124 3.69 7.87 41.91
N LEU A 125 4.39 7.72 43.03
CA LEU A 125 4.08 6.68 44.01
C LEU A 125 2.69 6.88 44.64
N ASP A 126 2.30 8.13 44.91
CA ASP A 126 0.95 8.47 45.38
C ASP A 126 -0.12 8.10 44.34
N TYR A 127 0.15 8.38 43.07
CA TYR A 127 -0.73 7.98 41.97
C TYR A 127 -0.85 6.45 41.89
N LEU A 128 0.27 5.72 41.99
CA LEU A 128 0.28 4.26 41.97
C LEU A 128 -0.46 3.66 43.17
N ALA A 129 -0.40 4.30 44.34
CA ALA A 129 -1.17 3.89 45.51
C ALA A 129 -2.69 4.07 45.31
N GLN A 130 -3.10 5.13 44.59
CA GLN A 130 -4.50 5.41 44.29
C GLN A 130 -5.07 4.50 43.19
N VAL A 131 -4.37 4.40 42.07
CA VAL A 131 -4.83 3.62 40.89
C VAL A 131 -4.60 2.13 41.08
N GLY A 132 -3.57 1.77 41.85
CA GLY A 132 -3.20 0.39 42.13
C GLY A 132 -2.72 -0.37 40.89
N GLY A 133 -2.72 -1.69 41.01
CA GLY A 133 -2.27 -2.62 39.99
C GLY A 133 -1.86 -3.95 40.62
N PRO A 134 -1.59 -4.97 39.79
CA PRO A 134 -1.10 -6.26 40.29
C PRO A 134 0.17 -6.07 41.13
N ASP A 135 0.12 -6.55 42.37
CA ASP A 135 1.19 -6.49 43.38
C ASP A 135 1.68 -5.08 43.80
N VAL A 136 1.05 -3.99 43.35
CA VAL A 136 1.52 -2.62 43.67
C VAL A 136 1.45 -2.34 45.18
N ALA A 137 0.34 -2.69 45.83
CA ALA A 137 0.18 -2.50 47.27
C ALA A 137 1.24 -3.27 48.08
N ARG A 138 1.54 -4.51 47.67
CA ARG A 138 2.60 -5.32 48.29
C ARG A 138 3.98 -4.70 48.06
N ALA A 139 4.26 -4.22 46.85
CA ALA A 139 5.54 -3.58 46.54
C ALA A 139 5.74 -2.31 47.38
N LEU A 140 4.70 -1.47 47.52
CA LEU A 140 4.74 -0.27 48.38
C LEU A 140 4.97 -0.63 49.85
N GLN A 141 4.30 -1.66 50.35
CA GLN A 141 4.51 -2.14 51.72
C GLN A 141 5.96 -2.56 51.98
N ILE A 142 6.54 -3.36 51.07
CA ILE A 142 7.95 -3.81 51.16
C ILE A 142 8.90 -2.61 51.12
N LEU A 143 8.63 -1.63 50.25
CA LEU A 143 9.44 -0.41 50.17
C LEU A 143 9.44 0.34 51.51
N LEU A 144 8.26 0.55 52.09
CA LEU A 144 8.13 1.26 53.38
C LEU A 144 8.83 0.50 54.52
N GLU A 145 8.63 -0.81 54.62
CA GLU A 145 9.31 -1.67 55.61
C GLU A 145 10.84 -1.61 55.46
N SER A 146 11.34 -1.54 54.23
CA SER A 146 12.77 -1.41 53.94
C SER A 146 13.32 -0.05 54.38
N LEU A 147 12.56 1.04 54.20
CA LEU A 147 12.94 2.38 54.65
C LEU A 147 12.98 2.47 56.18
N GLU A 148 11.99 1.89 56.86
CA GLU A 148 11.92 1.81 58.33
C GLU A 148 13.09 1.00 58.91
N SER A 149 13.45 -0.11 58.25
CA SER A 149 14.59 -0.96 58.63
C SER A 149 15.93 -0.27 58.41
N CYS A 150 16.07 0.52 57.34
CA CYS A 150 17.29 1.30 57.06
C CYS A 150 17.47 2.46 58.06
N GLY A 151 16.39 3.16 58.42
CA GLY A 151 16.44 4.24 59.41
C GLY A 151 16.84 3.78 60.81
N SER A 152 16.53 2.53 61.16
CA SER A 152 16.85 1.94 62.45
C SER A 152 18.34 1.58 62.61
N GLN A 153 19.04 1.25 61.52
CA GLN A 153 20.47 0.90 61.53
C GLN A 153 21.41 2.11 61.57
N ALA A 154 20.95 3.32 61.22
CA ALA A 154 21.78 4.53 61.24
C ALA A 154 22.02 5.09 62.66
N CYS A 155 21.33 4.55 63.67
CA CYS A 155 21.41 4.99 65.07
C CYS A 155 22.19 4.02 65.99
N SER A 156 22.94 3.06 65.42
CA SER A 156 23.79 2.11 66.17
C SER A 156 25.27 2.43 66.08
#